data_AF-A0AA92V4Q1-F1
#
_entry.id   AF-A0AA92V4Q1-F1
#
_cell.length_a   1.000
_cell.length_b   1.000
_cell.length_c   1.000
_cell.angle_alpha   90.00
_cell.angle_beta   90.00
_cell.angle_gamma   90.00
#
_symmetry.space_group_name_H-M   'P 1'
#
loop_
_entity.id
_entity.type
_entity.pdbx_description
1 polymer ?
#
loop_
_entity_poly.entity_id
_entity_poly.type
_entity_poly.pdbx_seq_one_letter_code
_entity_poly.pdbx_strand_id
1 'polypeptide(L)'
;MTTHLSFPAIYRKGDKVYVCPENHQSGEHDLYEYDRKAEKLIKLKALCLEELTDTTLNEYQGKWYMFTTSIPHPNGDTLEIKVAEKIEGPYEQTQLVKFSEHIGRNAGQLFIYNDKLIRPAQESYDVYGHAIVFQQVCIDDNGEFHFEEIYRYHSTHPKYNIGAHTFNVYKEMAVIDVKGYRHNLLGRFWNCMIKLAVKVGLKSPIIFD
;
A
#
# COMPACT_ATOMS: atom_id res chain seq x y z
N MET A 1 10.62 -21.44 -4.96
CA MET A 1 10.79 -20.39 -3.94
C MET A 1 9.40 -19.90 -3.59
N THR A 2 9.02 -19.97 -2.32
CA THR A 2 7.71 -19.48 -1.85
C THR A 2 7.77 -17.96 -1.79
N THR A 3 7.21 -17.29 -2.80
CA THR A 3 7.07 -15.83 -2.81
C THR A 3 5.96 -15.43 -1.84
N HIS A 4 6.23 -14.47 -0.96
CA HIS A 4 5.20 -13.81 -0.16
C HIS A 4 4.41 -12.87 -1.08
N LEU A 5 3.13 -13.17 -1.29
CA LEU A 5 2.21 -12.30 -2.03
C LEU A 5 1.36 -11.52 -1.02
N SER A 6 1.56 -10.21 -0.96
CA SER A 6 0.86 -9.26 -0.10
C SER A 6 0.02 -8.29 -0.96
N PHE A 7 -0.79 -7.46 -0.30
CA PHE A 7 -1.41 -6.27 -0.90
C PHE A 7 -1.96 -6.49 -2.32
N PRO A 8 -3.05 -7.27 -2.48
CA PRO A 8 -3.62 -7.51 -3.81
C PRO A 8 -4.23 -6.21 -4.33
N ALA A 9 -3.48 -5.46 -5.12
CA ALA A 9 -3.98 -4.26 -5.77
C ALA A 9 -4.94 -4.69 -6.89
N ILE A 10 -6.25 -4.54 -6.65
CA ILE A 10 -7.28 -4.91 -7.61
C ILE A 10 -7.69 -3.68 -8.40
N TYR A 11 -7.61 -3.78 -9.71
CA TYR A 11 -8.08 -2.76 -10.64
C TYR A 11 -9.17 -3.34 -11.56
N ARG A 12 -10.16 -2.54 -11.92
CA ARG A 12 -11.31 -2.97 -12.73
C ARG A 12 -11.55 -1.99 -13.87
N LYS A 13 -11.64 -2.50 -15.11
CA LYS A 13 -11.95 -1.71 -16.32
C LYS A 13 -12.86 -2.47 -17.25
N GLY A 14 -14.04 -1.91 -17.48
CA GLY A 14 -15.13 -2.63 -18.14
C GLY A 14 -15.42 -3.94 -17.39
N ASP A 15 -15.43 -5.05 -18.14
CA ASP A 15 -15.66 -6.38 -17.58
C ASP A 15 -14.40 -7.06 -17.02
N LYS A 16 -13.23 -6.48 -17.25
CA LYS A 16 -11.95 -7.05 -16.85
C LYS A 16 -11.59 -6.69 -15.41
N VAL A 17 -10.97 -7.65 -14.73
CA VAL A 17 -10.42 -7.49 -13.38
C VAL A 17 -8.94 -7.79 -13.47
N TYR A 18 -8.13 -6.83 -13.08
CA TYR A 18 -6.69 -6.94 -13.03
C TYR A 18 -6.25 -7.03 -11.57
N VAL A 19 -5.20 -7.81 -11.33
CA VAL A 19 -4.60 -7.97 -10.00
C VAL A 19 -3.11 -7.75 -10.12
N CYS A 20 -2.58 -6.83 -9.33
CA CYS A 20 -1.16 -6.56 -9.15
C CYS A 20 -0.82 -6.87 -7.69
N PRO A 21 -0.47 -8.12 -7.35
CA PRO A 21 -0.05 -8.40 -5.99
C PRO A 21 1.33 -7.76 -5.75
N GLU A 22 1.59 -7.35 -4.51
CA GLU A 22 2.96 -7.13 -4.10
C GLU A 22 3.72 -8.47 -4.17
N ASN A 23 4.85 -8.46 -4.87
CA ASN A 23 5.72 -9.63 -4.99
C ASN A 23 7.17 -9.20 -4.77
N HIS A 24 7.43 -8.63 -3.60
CA HIS A 24 8.75 -8.10 -3.24
C HIS A 24 9.87 -9.13 -3.47
N GLN A 25 9.61 -10.42 -3.21
CA GLN A 25 10.61 -11.49 -3.27
C GLN A 25 10.90 -12.04 -4.68
N SER A 26 10.10 -11.73 -5.70
CA SER A 26 10.35 -12.22 -7.08
C SER A 26 11.30 -11.32 -7.88
N GLY A 27 11.49 -10.06 -7.46
CA GLY A 27 12.19 -9.03 -8.24
C GLY A 27 11.40 -8.55 -9.48
N GLU A 28 10.15 -8.99 -9.66
CA GLU A 28 9.25 -8.56 -10.74
C GLU A 28 7.91 -8.08 -10.17
N HIS A 29 7.41 -6.94 -10.64
CA HIS A 29 6.05 -6.51 -10.35
C HIS A 29 5.11 -6.96 -11.46
N ASP A 30 4.29 -7.97 -11.21
CA ASP A 30 3.50 -8.67 -12.22
C ASP A 30 2.04 -8.22 -12.28
N LEU A 31 1.55 -8.00 -13.50
CA LEU A 31 0.14 -7.77 -13.78
C LEU A 31 -0.55 -9.08 -14.19
N TYR A 32 -1.65 -9.40 -13.54
CA TYR A 32 -2.51 -10.54 -13.84
C TYR A 32 -3.90 -10.09 -14.27
N GLU A 33 -4.55 -10.83 -15.17
CA GLU A 33 -6.00 -10.76 -15.40
C GLU A 33 -6.67 -11.90 -14.63
N TYR A 34 -7.74 -11.58 -13.89
CA TYR A 34 -8.56 -12.58 -13.23
C TYR A 34 -9.63 -13.12 -14.20
N ASP A 35 -9.46 -14.37 -14.62
CA ASP A 35 -10.45 -15.11 -15.38
C ASP A 35 -11.55 -15.58 -14.43
N ARG A 36 -12.73 -14.94 -14.52
CA ARG A 36 -13.88 -15.25 -13.69
C ARG A 36 -14.49 -16.63 -13.95
N LYS A 37 -14.33 -17.19 -15.16
CA LYS A 37 -14.89 -18.51 -15.52
C LYS A 37 -13.98 -19.62 -14.99
N ALA A 38 -12.68 -19.44 -15.12
CA ALA A 38 -11.69 -20.40 -14.66
C ALA A 38 -11.32 -20.24 -13.17
N GLU A 39 -11.73 -19.12 -12.55
CA GLU A 39 -11.36 -18.68 -11.20
C GLU A 39 -9.83 -18.64 -10.99
N LYS A 40 -9.10 -18.12 -11.99
CA LYS A 40 -7.64 -18.12 -12.02
C LYS A 40 -7.05 -16.76 -12.38
N LEU A 41 -5.86 -16.50 -11.84
CA LEU A 41 -5.02 -15.39 -12.28
C LEU A 41 -4.16 -15.82 -13.46
N ILE A 42 -4.26 -15.08 -14.55
CA ILE A 42 -3.47 -15.28 -15.77
C ILE A 42 -2.44 -14.14 -15.83
N LYS A 43 -1.14 -14.46 -15.72
CA LYS A 43 -0.07 -13.46 -15.84
C LYS A 43 -0.13 -12.86 -17.23
N LEU A 44 -0.32 -11.54 -17.31
CA LEU A 44 -0.31 -10.79 -18.56
C LEU A 44 1.11 -10.31 -18.88
N LYS A 45 1.77 -9.66 -17.91
CA LYS A 45 3.07 -9.01 -18.13
C LYS A 45 3.76 -8.68 -16.82
N ALA A 46 5.10 -8.65 -16.83
CA ALA A 46 5.88 -7.95 -15.81
C ALA A 46 5.88 -6.44 -16.13
N LEU A 47 5.39 -5.62 -15.20
CA LEU A 47 5.31 -4.16 -15.35
C LEU A 47 6.68 -3.50 -15.16
N CYS A 48 7.49 -4.03 -14.25
CA CYS A 48 8.87 -3.60 -14.01
C CYS A 48 9.69 -4.71 -13.33
N LEU A 49 11.02 -4.60 -13.44
CA LEU A 49 12.00 -5.47 -12.80
C LEU A 49 12.63 -4.74 -11.60
N GLU A 50 11.78 -4.37 -10.64
CA GLU A 50 12.16 -3.59 -9.45
C GLU A 50 11.43 -4.12 -8.21
N GLU A 51 12.08 -3.99 -7.05
CA GLU A 51 11.49 -4.34 -5.76
C GLU A 51 10.59 -3.20 -5.25
N LEU A 52 9.34 -3.24 -5.70
CA LEU A 52 8.30 -2.29 -5.34
C LEU A 52 7.41 -2.81 -4.21
N THR A 53 6.91 -1.89 -3.37
CA THR A 53 6.10 -2.19 -2.19
C THR A 53 4.78 -1.42 -2.22
N ASP A 54 3.68 -2.11 -1.87
CA ASP A 54 2.30 -1.62 -1.86
C ASP A 54 1.92 -0.77 -3.08
N THR A 55 2.30 -1.23 -4.27
CA THR A 55 2.04 -0.52 -5.54
C THR A 55 0.55 -0.46 -5.87
N THR A 56 0.07 0.70 -6.34
CA THR A 56 -1.29 0.84 -6.89
C THR A 56 -1.25 1.41 -8.30
N LEU A 57 -2.21 1.01 -9.13
CA LEU A 57 -2.38 1.47 -10.51
C LEU A 57 -3.65 2.31 -10.62
N ASN A 58 -3.52 3.53 -11.13
CA ASN A 58 -4.57 4.53 -11.15
C ASN A 58 -4.69 5.12 -12.56
N GLU A 59 -5.89 5.14 -13.12
CA GLU A 59 -6.14 5.77 -14.42
C GLU A 59 -6.59 7.22 -14.22
N TYR A 60 -5.90 8.15 -14.87
CA TYR A 60 -6.25 9.57 -14.86
C TYR A 60 -6.04 10.17 -16.25
N GLN A 61 -7.07 10.86 -16.77
CA GLN A 61 -7.07 11.48 -18.09
C GLN A 61 -6.56 10.57 -19.24
N GLY A 62 -6.89 9.27 -19.18
CA GLY A 62 -6.50 8.29 -20.20
C GLY A 62 -5.08 7.74 -20.07
N LYS A 63 -4.31 8.20 -19.07
CA LYS A 63 -2.99 7.66 -18.72
C LYS A 63 -3.04 6.84 -17.44
N TRP A 64 -2.04 6.00 -17.27
CA TRP A 64 -1.87 5.13 -16.13
C TRP A 64 -0.76 5.60 -15.24
N TYR A 65 -1.05 5.68 -13.95
CA TYR A 65 -0.09 6.09 -12.94
C TYR A 65 0.09 4.99 -11.92
N MET A 66 1.35 4.58 -11.76
CA MET A 66 1.80 3.66 -10.74
C MET A 66 2.31 4.45 -9.55
N PHE A 67 1.67 4.26 -8.40
CA PHE A 67 2.05 4.89 -7.14
C PHE A 67 2.70 3.83 -6.27
N THR A 68 3.94 4.04 -5.86
CA THR A 68 4.70 2.99 -5.18
C THR A 68 5.75 3.55 -4.22
N THR A 69 6.16 2.71 -3.27
CA THR A 69 7.41 2.86 -2.53
C THR A 69 8.40 1.78 -2.98
N SER A 70 9.69 1.99 -2.74
CA SER A 70 10.76 1.10 -3.18
C SER A 70 11.79 0.86 -2.07
N ILE A 71 12.60 -0.18 -2.24
CA ILE A 71 13.73 -0.50 -1.36
C ILE A 71 14.92 0.43 -1.66
N PRO A 72 15.67 0.87 -0.64
CA PRO A 72 15.73 0.36 0.75
C PRO A 72 14.76 1.01 1.74
N HIS A 73 13.86 1.88 1.31
CA HIS A 73 12.99 2.66 2.21
C HIS A 73 11.49 2.47 1.91
N PRO A 74 10.96 1.24 1.91
CA PRO A 74 9.56 0.99 1.54
C PRO A 74 8.56 1.62 2.51
N ASN A 75 8.96 1.79 3.77
CA ASN A 75 8.18 2.44 4.82
C ASN A 75 8.57 3.92 5.01
N GLY A 76 9.21 4.52 4.01
CA GLY A 76 9.81 5.85 4.10
C GLY A 76 8.83 7.00 3.85
N ASP A 77 9.45 8.17 3.65
CA ASP A 77 8.80 9.46 3.43
C ASP A 77 8.65 9.80 1.94
N THR A 78 8.96 8.88 1.02
CA THR A 78 9.03 9.18 -0.42
C THR A 78 8.08 8.28 -1.19
N LEU A 79 7.15 8.88 -1.93
CA LEU A 79 6.28 8.21 -2.91
C LEU A 79 6.86 8.41 -4.31
N GLU A 80 7.02 7.31 -5.04
CA GLU A 80 7.35 7.33 -6.45
C GLU A 80 6.08 7.27 -7.30
N ILE A 81 6.02 8.11 -8.32
CA ILE A 81 4.96 8.09 -9.32
C ILE A 81 5.58 7.82 -10.68
N LYS A 82 5.09 6.78 -11.34
CA LYS A 82 5.49 6.38 -12.70
C LYS A 82 4.29 6.43 -13.63
N VAL A 83 4.46 6.80 -14.89
CA VAL A 83 3.39 6.94 -15.88
C VAL A 83 3.53 5.94 -17.03
N ALA A 84 2.40 5.48 -17.57
CA ALA A 84 2.32 4.68 -18.79
C ALA A 84 1.09 5.08 -19.63
N GLU A 85 1.17 4.83 -20.93
CA GLU A 85 0.02 5.01 -21.84
C GLU A 85 -0.98 3.83 -21.75
N LYS A 86 -0.56 2.69 -21.20
CA LYS A 86 -1.38 1.47 -21.04
C LYS A 86 -1.11 0.83 -19.69
N ILE A 87 -2.09 0.06 -19.19
CA ILE A 87 -1.95 -0.64 -17.90
C ILE A 87 -0.76 -1.59 -17.90
N GLU A 88 -0.45 -2.20 -19.05
CA GLU A 88 0.68 -3.12 -19.25
C GLU A 88 2.03 -2.40 -19.36
N GLY A 89 2.08 -1.08 -19.15
CA GLY A 89 3.32 -0.31 -19.25
C GLY A 89 3.86 -0.17 -20.67
N PRO A 90 5.15 0.18 -20.82
CA PRO A 90 6.12 0.39 -19.73
C PRO A 90 5.76 1.61 -18.87
N TYR A 91 6.13 1.58 -17.59
CA TYR A 91 5.98 2.70 -16.68
C TYR A 91 7.31 3.45 -16.54
N GLU A 92 7.27 4.76 -16.71
CA GLU A 92 8.43 5.64 -16.59
C GLU A 92 8.27 6.56 -15.39
N GLN A 93 9.29 6.72 -14.55
CA GLN A 93 9.22 7.59 -13.38
C GLN A 93 9.05 9.05 -13.79
N THR A 94 8.01 9.70 -13.28
CA THR A 94 7.70 11.10 -13.57
C THR A 94 7.87 12.00 -12.36
N GLN A 95 7.66 11.49 -11.15
CA GLN A 95 7.67 12.33 -9.95
C GLN A 95 8.16 11.55 -8.72
N LEU A 96 8.89 12.24 -7.87
CA LEU A 96 9.20 11.83 -6.50
C LEU A 96 8.55 12.82 -5.55
N VAL A 97 7.63 12.34 -4.72
CA VAL A 97 6.96 13.16 -3.72
C VAL A 97 7.55 12.85 -2.36
N LYS A 98 8.22 13.83 -1.77
CA LYS A 98 8.81 13.72 -0.44
C LYS A 98 7.92 14.36 0.61
N PHE A 99 7.56 13.58 1.61
CA PHE A 99 6.79 14.00 2.77
C PHE A 99 7.72 14.38 3.94
N SER A 100 7.21 15.14 4.90
CA SER A 100 7.93 15.43 6.15
C SER A 100 7.88 14.27 7.16
N GLU A 101 7.04 13.28 6.91
CA GLU A 101 6.77 12.11 7.75
C GLU A 101 6.83 10.83 6.92
N HIS A 102 6.87 9.67 7.58
CA HIS A 102 6.87 8.35 6.94
C HIS A 102 5.45 7.96 6.49
N ILE A 103 4.92 8.71 5.53
CA ILE A 103 3.55 8.61 4.97
C ILE A 103 3.58 8.40 3.45
N GLY A 104 4.69 7.84 2.92
CA GLY A 104 4.88 7.54 1.51
C GLY A 104 4.17 6.26 1.06
N ARG A 105 4.22 5.20 1.87
CA ARG A 105 3.69 3.86 1.54
C ARG A 105 2.16 3.87 1.42
N ASN A 106 1.61 3.25 0.37
CA ASN A 106 0.16 3.20 0.18
C ASN A 106 -0.51 2.32 1.23
N ALA A 107 -1.73 2.67 1.65
CA ALA A 107 -2.60 1.86 2.48
C ALA A 107 -3.78 1.30 1.68
N GLY A 108 -3.75 1.34 0.34
CA GLY A 108 -4.83 0.86 -0.51
C GLY A 108 -4.98 1.69 -1.79
N GLN A 109 -6.00 1.35 -2.58
CA GLN A 109 -6.31 2.04 -3.82
C GLN A 109 -6.81 3.46 -3.58
N LEU A 110 -6.52 4.36 -4.52
CA LEU A 110 -7.13 5.68 -4.53
C LEU A 110 -8.64 5.55 -4.76
N PHE A 111 -9.41 6.43 -4.15
CA PHE A 111 -10.86 6.44 -4.27
C PHE A 111 -11.41 7.87 -4.33
N ILE A 112 -12.61 8.00 -4.89
CA ILE A 112 -13.33 9.28 -4.91
C ILE A 112 -14.26 9.36 -3.71
N TYR A 113 -14.20 10.48 -2.98
CA TYR A 113 -15.13 10.81 -1.92
C TYR A 113 -15.48 12.30 -1.99
N ASN A 114 -16.78 12.63 -2.08
CA ASN A 114 -17.27 14.00 -2.27
C ASN A 114 -16.52 14.77 -3.39
N ASP A 115 -16.45 14.15 -4.57
CA ASP A 115 -15.77 14.68 -5.77
C ASP A 115 -14.26 14.95 -5.61
N LYS A 116 -13.65 14.45 -4.53
CA LYS A 116 -12.21 14.57 -4.27
C LYS A 116 -11.54 13.21 -4.42
N LEU A 117 -10.37 13.20 -5.06
CA LEU A 117 -9.51 12.02 -5.13
C LEU A 117 -8.73 11.89 -3.84
N ILE A 118 -8.83 10.74 -3.19
CA ILE A 118 -8.20 10.47 -1.91
C ILE A 118 -7.25 9.28 -2.05
N ARG A 119 -6.01 9.45 -1.58
CA ARG A 119 -5.03 8.37 -1.41
C ARG A 119 -4.96 7.96 0.06
N PRO A 120 -5.27 6.71 0.41
CA PRO A 120 -4.92 6.17 1.72
C PRO A 120 -3.43 5.82 1.75
N ALA A 121 -2.70 6.32 2.76
CA ALA A 121 -1.28 6.05 3.00
C ALA A 121 -1.08 5.49 4.41
N GLN A 122 -0.01 4.72 4.61
CA GLN A 122 0.35 4.18 5.92
C GLN A 122 1.25 5.16 6.67
N GLU A 123 0.99 5.34 7.96
CA GLU A 123 1.96 5.94 8.88
C GLU A 123 2.86 4.82 9.43
N SER A 124 4.15 4.86 9.08
CA SER A 124 5.11 3.77 9.35
C SER A 124 6.34 4.19 10.18
N TYR A 125 6.24 5.22 11.02
CA TYR A 125 7.38 5.77 11.78
C TYR A 125 7.93 4.83 12.87
N ASP A 126 7.11 4.40 13.84
CA ASP A 126 7.57 3.57 14.98
C ASP A 126 7.19 2.08 14.86
N VAL A 127 6.10 1.78 14.14
CA VAL A 127 5.57 0.45 13.89
C VAL A 127 4.87 0.48 12.54
N TYR A 128 5.11 -0.51 11.68
CA TYR A 128 4.39 -0.69 10.43
C TYR A 128 2.86 -0.68 10.67
N GLY A 129 2.15 0.19 9.96
CA GLY A 129 0.69 0.24 9.95
C GLY A 129 0.06 0.83 11.22
N HIS A 130 0.69 1.83 11.84
CA HIS A 130 0.17 2.44 13.07
C HIS A 130 -1.13 3.23 12.83
N ALA A 131 -1.22 3.91 11.69
CA ALA A 131 -2.40 4.65 11.26
C ALA A 131 -2.57 4.63 9.74
N ILE A 132 -3.77 5.00 9.30
CA ILE A 132 -4.05 5.31 7.89
C ILE A 132 -4.18 6.83 7.78
N VAL A 133 -3.35 7.43 6.94
CA VAL A 133 -3.39 8.85 6.59
C VAL A 133 -4.16 8.98 5.27
N PHE A 134 -5.27 9.69 5.28
CA PHE A 134 -6.02 10.01 4.09
C PHE A 134 -5.51 11.32 3.51
N GLN A 135 -4.96 11.25 2.31
CA GLN A 135 -4.37 12.36 1.60
C GLN A 135 -5.28 12.76 0.42
N GLN A 136 -5.79 13.98 0.41
CA GLN A 136 -6.41 14.54 -0.78
C GLN A 136 -5.34 14.71 -1.86
N VAL A 137 -5.64 14.21 -3.05
CA VAL A 137 -4.79 14.30 -4.22
C VAL A 137 -5.24 15.49 -5.07
N CYS A 138 -4.31 16.40 -5.31
CA CYS A 138 -4.48 17.55 -6.20
C CYS A 138 -3.50 17.40 -7.36
N ILE A 139 -3.87 17.85 -8.55
CA ILE A 139 -2.99 17.82 -9.73
C ILE A 139 -2.91 19.25 -10.23
N ASP A 140 -1.69 19.76 -10.38
CA ASP A 140 -1.49 21.14 -10.86
C ASP A 140 -1.53 21.25 -12.39
N ASP A 141 -1.37 22.47 -12.89
CA ASP A 141 -1.41 22.76 -14.33
C ASP A 141 -0.26 22.11 -15.11
N ASN A 142 0.82 21.69 -14.44
CA ASN A 142 1.93 20.96 -15.04
C ASN A 142 1.69 19.44 -15.04
N GLY A 143 0.61 18.98 -14.41
CA GLY A 143 0.30 17.56 -14.26
C GLY A 143 1.04 16.89 -13.11
N GLU A 144 1.61 17.65 -12.18
CA GLU A 144 2.26 17.10 -10.98
C GLU A 144 1.23 16.80 -9.88
N PHE A 145 1.42 15.69 -9.19
CA PHE A 145 0.55 15.27 -8.09
C PHE A 145 1.02 15.87 -6.77
N HIS A 146 0.06 16.44 -6.04
CA HIS A 146 0.24 17.03 -4.72
C HIS A 146 -0.68 16.32 -3.74
N PHE A 147 -0.25 16.21 -2.49
CA PHE A 147 -0.92 15.41 -1.47
C PHE A 147 -1.07 16.22 -0.19
N GLU A 148 -2.30 16.42 0.26
CA GLU A 148 -2.62 17.11 1.51
C GLU A 148 -3.33 16.14 2.46
N GLU A 149 -2.81 15.98 3.67
CA GLU A 149 -3.50 15.20 4.69
C GLU A 149 -4.82 15.87 5.08
N ILE A 150 -5.92 15.12 4.97
CA ILE A 150 -7.25 15.59 5.37
C ILE A 150 -7.76 14.89 6.62
N TYR A 151 -7.25 13.68 6.92
CA TYR A 151 -7.66 12.90 8.07
C TYR A 151 -6.63 11.82 8.40
N ARG A 152 -6.44 11.55 9.69
CA ARG A 152 -5.61 10.45 10.19
C ARG A 152 -6.45 9.51 11.04
N TYR A 153 -6.55 8.26 10.61
CA TYR A 153 -7.32 7.24 11.28
C TYR A 153 -6.41 6.31 12.10
N HIS A 154 -6.70 6.26 13.40
CA HIS A 154 -6.23 5.21 14.29
C HIS A 154 -7.40 4.30 14.64
N SER A 155 -7.14 2.99 14.72
CA SER A 155 -8.19 2.05 15.11
C SER A 155 -8.64 2.30 16.55
N THR A 156 -9.91 2.66 16.72
CA THR A 156 -10.56 2.88 18.02
C THR A 156 -11.11 1.59 18.62
N HIS A 157 -11.00 0.46 17.93
CA HIS A 157 -11.60 -0.80 18.36
C HIS A 157 -10.88 -1.36 19.61
N PRO A 158 -11.57 -1.69 20.71
CA PRO A 158 -10.94 -2.09 21.98
C PRO A 158 -10.00 -3.30 21.89
N LYS A 159 -10.22 -4.20 20.93
CA LYS A 159 -9.36 -5.37 20.68
C LYS A 159 -8.33 -5.16 19.56
N TYR A 160 -8.60 -4.23 18.64
CA TYR A 160 -7.78 -4.01 17.44
C TYR A 160 -7.18 -2.62 17.45
N ASN A 161 -6.63 -2.21 18.58
CA ASN A 161 -6.14 -0.85 18.84
C ASN A 161 -4.63 -0.68 18.59
N ILE A 162 -3.99 -1.60 17.86
CA ILE A 162 -2.54 -1.54 17.62
C ILE A 162 -2.23 -0.75 16.35
N GLY A 163 -3.08 -0.88 15.33
CA GLY A 163 -2.83 -0.25 14.05
C GLY A 163 -3.97 -0.45 13.05
N ALA A 164 -3.92 0.32 11.97
CA ALA A 164 -4.75 0.19 10.80
C ALA A 164 -3.84 0.44 9.60
N HIS A 165 -3.86 -0.46 8.60
CA HIS A 165 -2.83 -0.45 7.57
C HIS A 165 -3.34 -0.65 6.14
N THR A 166 -4.58 -1.13 5.98
CA THR A 166 -5.22 -1.17 4.67
C THR A 166 -6.62 -0.55 4.73
N PHE A 167 -6.96 0.28 3.75
CA PHE A 167 -8.30 0.80 3.50
C PHE A 167 -8.58 0.77 2.00
N ASN A 168 -9.67 0.11 1.60
CA ASN A 168 -10.11 0.09 0.20
C ASN A 168 -11.61 0.36 0.13
N VAL A 169 -12.02 1.10 -0.90
CA VAL A 169 -13.43 1.35 -1.20
C VAL A 169 -13.76 0.70 -2.53
N TYR A 170 -14.91 0.04 -2.59
CA TYR A 170 -15.48 -0.43 -3.84
C TYR A 170 -17.00 -0.34 -3.80
N LYS A 171 -17.56 0.49 -4.69
CA LYS A 171 -18.98 0.85 -4.69
C LYS A 171 -19.39 1.39 -3.31
N GLU A 172 -20.41 0.82 -2.69
CA GLU A 172 -20.96 1.25 -1.41
C GLU A 172 -20.30 0.55 -0.21
N MET A 173 -19.20 -0.18 -0.45
CA MET A 173 -18.48 -0.91 0.60
C MET A 173 -17.09 -0.32 0.82
N ALA A 174 -16.73 -0.22 2.09
CA ALA A 174 -15.36 0.04 2.51
C ALA A 174 -14.86 -1.18 3.31
N VAL A 175 -13.60 -1.53 3.08
CA VAL A 175 -12.88 -2.57 3.83
C VAL A 175 -11.70 -1.90 4.52
N ILE A 176 -11.54 -2.17 5.81
CA ILE A 176 -10.42 -1.72 6.61
C ILE A 176 -9.74 -2.92 7.28
N ASP A 177 -8.42 -2.97 7.22
CA ASP A 177 -7.60 -3.94 7.94
C ASP A 177 -7.00 -3.28 9.19
N VAL A 178 -7.32 -3.86 10.35
CA VAL A 178 -6.94 -3.37 11.68
C VAL A 178 -6.20 -4.45 12.46
N LYS A 179 -5.16 -4.04 13.19
CA LYS A 179 -4.26 -4.91 13.95
C LYS A 179 -4.59 -4.88 15.44
N GLY A 180 -4.56 -6.05 16.07
CA GLY A 180 -4.86 -6.23 17.49
C GLY A 180 -4.24 -7.47 18.09
N TYR A 181 -4.27 -7.59 19.42
CA TYR A 181 -3.92 -8.84 20.09
C TYR A 181 -5.18 -9.69 20.30
N ARG A 182 -5.11 -10.97 19.93
CA ARG A 182 -6.19 -11.92 20.23
C ARG A 182 -6.42 -12.07 21.75
N HIS A 183 -5.36 -11.94 22.55
CA HIS A 183 -5.40 -11.85 24.01
C HIS A 183 -4.60 -10.64 24.50
N ASN A 184 -5.28 -9.52 24.77
CA ASN A 184 -4.65 -8.22 25.06
C ASN A 184 -3.58 -8.26 26.18
N LEU A 185 -3.86 -8.90 27.32
CA LEU A 185 -2.92 -8.92 28.45
C LEU A 185 -1.68 -9.78 28.17
N LEU A 186 -1.89 -11.00 27.69
CA LEU A 186 -0.81 -11.94 27.37
C LEU A 186 0.04 -11.43 26.19
N GLY A 187 -0.59 -10.87 25.16
CA GLY A 187 0.11 -10.33 23.99
C GLY A 187 0.97 -9.12 24.30
N ARG A 188 0.50 -8.21 25.17
CA ARG A 188 1.28 -7.05 25.64
C ARG A 188 2.43 -7.48 26.55
N PHE A 189 2.18 -8.40 27.48
CA PHE A 189 3.22 -8.96 28.34
C PHE A 189 4.32 -9.64 27.52
N TRP A 190 3.94 -10.48 26.56
CA TRP A 190 4.88 -11.16 25.67
C TRP A 190 5.69 -10.19 24.81
N ASN A 191 5.05 -9.16 24.23
CA ASN A 191 5.78 -8.12 23.48
C ASN A 191 6.74 -7.32 24.35
N CYS A 192 6.37 -7.01 25.59
CA CYS A 192 7.26 -6.37 26.54
C CYS A 192 8.50 -7.24 26.81
N MET A 193 8.28 -8.54 27.04
CA MET A 193 9.37 -9.51 27.23
C MET A 193 10.27 -9.62 26.00
N ILE A 194 9.71 -9.63 24.78
CA ILE A 194 10.49 -9.62 23.54
C ILE A 194 11.30 -8.33 23.40
N LYS A 195 10.68 -7.16 23.55
CA LYS A 195 11.38 -5.86 23.47
C LYS A 195 12.51 -5.77 24.50
N LEU A 196 12.27 -6.27 25.71
CA LEU A 196 13.29 -6.34 26.74
C LEU A 196 14.44 -7.26 26.34
N ALA A 197 14.14 -8.47 25.86
CA ALA A 197 15.12 -9.43 25.38
C ALA A 197 15.97 -8.87 24.23
N VAL A 198 15.37 -8.12 23.30
CA VAL A 198 16.09 -7.42 22.24
C VAL A 198 17.00 -6.34 22.82
N LYS A 199 16.48 -5.50 23.73
CA LYS A 199 17.24 -4.44 24.38
C LYS A 199 18.45 -4.95 25.17
N VAL A 200 18.35 -6.14 25.77
CA VAL A 200 19.45 -6.77 26.51
C VAL A 200 20.30 -7.73 25.67
N GLY A 201 20.09 -7.76 24.34
CA GLY A 201 20.91 -8.54 23.41
C GLY A 201 20.65 -10.06 23.42
N LEU A 202 19.58 -10.52 24.08
CA LEU A 202 19.18 -11.93 24.13
C LEU A 202 18.42 -12.39 22.87
N LYS A 203 17.98 -11.46 22.02
CA LYS A 203 17.25 -11.74 20.79
C LYS A 203 17.51 -10.67 19.74
N SER A 204 17.60 -11.05 18.46
CA SER A 204 17.63 -10.07 17.37
C SER A 204 16.26 -9.39 17.20
N PRO A 205 16.20 -8.12 16.76
CA PRO A 205 14.95 -7.46 16.41
C PRO A 205 14.18 -8.29 15.37
N ILE A 206 12.87 -8.46 15.58
CA ILE A 206 12.01 -9.05 14.56
C ILE A 206 11.62 -7.90 13.62
N ILE A 207 12.20 -7.89 12.43
CA ILE A 207 11.76 -7.03 11.33
C ILE A 207 10.50 -7.70 10.77
N PHE A 208 9.36 -7.03 10.91
CA PHE A 208 8.16 -7.39 10.15
C PHE A 208 8.23 -6.55 8.88
N ASP A 209 8.43 -7.22 7.74
CA ASP A 209 8.28 -6.62 6.40
C ASP A 209 6.80 -6.30 6.10
#